data_AF-A0A6B2EB46-F1
#
_entry.id   AF-A0A6B2EB46-F1
#
_cell.length_a   1.000
_cell.length_b   1.000
_cell.length_c   1.000
_cell.angle_alpha   90.00
_cell.angle_beta   90.00
_cell.angle_gamma   90.00
#
_symmetry.space_group_name_H-M   'P 1'
#
loop_
_entity.id
_entity.type
_entity.pdbx_description
1 polymer ?
#
loop_
_entity_poly.entity_id
_entity_poly.type
_entity_poly.pdbx_seq_one_letter_code
_entity_poly.pdbx_strand_id
1 'polypeptide(L)' 'MVLNVLIASSVINTTFGVITTSLWVIPFLLAAISFYRYDRVDPESRPFDRRVILPEYDFIVIGAGSAGAVV' A
#
# COMPACT_ATOMS: atom_id res chain seq x y z
N MET A 1 28.38 -39.68 19.57
CA MET A 1 27.66 -38.50 20.11
C MET A 1 27.87 -37.24 19.29
N VAL A 2 29.10 -36.93 18.85
CA VAL A 2 29.46 -35.71 18.10
C VAL A 2 28.74 -35.56 16.74
N LEU A 3 28.63 -36.65 15.96
CA LEU A 3 27.99 -36.61 14.63
C LEU A 3 26.50 -36.23 14.69
N ASN A 4 25.75 -36.75 15.67
CA ASN A 4 24.33 -36.44 15.84
C ASN A 4 24.12 -34.97 16.25
N VAL A 5 25.03 -34.42 17.06
CA VAL A 5 24.99 -33.00 17.46
C VAL A 5 25.28 -32.09 16.27
N LEU A 6 26.21 -32.46 15.39
CA LEU A 6 26.54 -31.71 14.18
C LEU A 6 25.38 -31.70 13.17
N ILE A 7 24.72 -32.84 12.99
CA ILE A 7 23.55 -32.93 12.11
C ILE A 7 22.41 -32.08 12.68
N ALA A 8 22.12 -32.18 13.98
CA ALA A 8 21.07 -31.40 14.62
C ALA A 8 21.32 -29.89 14.50
N SER A 9 22.55 -29.41 14.72
CA SER A 9 22.87 -27.99 14.60
C SER A 9 22.82 -27.49 13.16
N SER A 10 23.21 -28.31 12.18
CA SER A 10 23.10 -27.96 10.75
C SER A 10 21.64 -27.84 10.29
N VAL A 11 20.77 -28.77 10.73
CA VAL A 11 19.33 -28.76 10.40
C VAL A 11 18.66 -27.53 11.02
N ILE A 12 19.01 -27.19 12.25
CA ILE A 12 18.54 -25.97 12.91
C ILE A 12 18.96 -24.74 12.09
N ASN A 13 20.26 -24.56 11.84
CA ASN A 13 20.76 -23.35 11.17
C ASN A 13 20.20 -23.18 9.75
N THR A 14 20.09 -24.27 8.99
CA THR A 14 19.50 -24.24 7.64
C THR A 14 18.01 -23.92 7.68
N THR A 15 17.26 -24.50 8.61
CA THR A 15 15.82 -24.23 8.78
C THR A 15 15.59 -22.76 9.17
N PHE A 16 16.33 -22.24 10.15
CA PHE A 16 16.24 -20.83 10.54
C PHE A 16 16.66 -19.89 9.41
N GLY A 17 17.71 -20.23 8.65
CA GLY A 17 18.16 -19.46 7.49
C GLY A 17 17.09 -19.34 6.40
N VAL A 18 16.41 -20.44 6.07
CA VAL A 18 15.35 -20.48 5.05
C VAL A 18 14.12 -19.70 5.50
N ILE A 19 13.68 -19.85 6.75
CA ILE A 19 12.50 -19.15 7.26
C ILE A 19 12.75 -17.65 7.27
N THR A 20 13.91 -17.22 7.76
CA THR A 20 14.27 -15.80 7.85
C THR A 20 14.40 -15.14 6.48
N THR A 21 14.98 -15.82 5.49
CA THR A 21 15.03 -15.31 4.10
C THR A 21 13.66 -15.26 3.45
N SER A 22 12.78 -16.22 3.73
CA SER A 22 11.42 -16.23 3.17
C SER A 22 10.58 -15.03 3.64
N LEU A 23 10.81 -14.55 4.87
CA LEU A 23 10.10 -13.40 5.43
C LEU A 23 10.44 -12.08 4.73
N TRP A 24 11.57 -11.98 4.01
CA TRP A 24 11.94 -10.79 3.23
C TRP A 24 10.99 -10.51 2.04
N VAL A 25 10.16 -11.48 1.66
CA VAL A 25 9.12 -11.27 0.64
C VAL A 25 8.02 -10.32 1.16
N ILE A 26 7.78 -10.29 2.48
CA ILE A 26 6.73 -9.46 3.10
C ILE A 26 6.90 -7.96 2.79
N PRO A 27 8.05 -7.31 3.08
CA PRO A 27 8.21 -5.89 2.76
C PRO A 27 8.11 -5.60 1.26
N PHE A 28 8.51 -6.53 0.40
CA PHE A 28 8.35 -6.38 -1.05
C PHE A 28 6.87 -6.40 -1.48
N LEU A 29 6.09 -7.35 -0.93
CA LEU A 29 4.65 -7.40 -1.18
C LEU A 29 3.93 -6.16 -0.65
N LEU A 30 4.29 -5.70 0.55
CA LEU A 30 3.74 -4.46 1.13
C LEU A 30 4.08 -3.25 0.25
N ALA A 31 5.32 -3.13 -0.23
CA ALA A 31 5.72 -2.06 -1.14
C ALA A 31 4.91 -2.10 -2.44
N ALA A 32 4.72 -3.28 -3.05
CA ALA A 32 3.93 -3.44 -4.26
C ALA A 32 2.44 -3.04 -4.07
N ILE A 33 1.83 -3.47 -2.96
CA ILE A 33 0.44 -3.10 -2.62
C ILE A 33 0.31 -1.60 -2.39
N SER A 34 1.26 -1.01 -1.66
CA SER A 34 1.30 0.44 -1.41
C SER A 34 1.49 1.23 -2.71
N PHE A 35 2.38 0.79 -3.59
CA PHE A 35 2.58 1.40 -4.91
C PHE A 35 1.31 1.35 -5.75
N TYR A 36 0.61 0.20 -5.80
CA TYR A 36 -0.66 0.07 -6.53
C TYR A 36 -1.80 0.95 -5.96
N ARG A 37 -1.69 1.34 -4.68
CA ARG A 37 -2.67 2.20 -4.00
C ARG A 37 -2.22 3.65 -3.86
N TYR A 38 -1.05 4.00 -4.40
CA TYR A 38 -0.42 5.30 -4.21
C TYR A 38 -1.37 6.45 -4.57
N ASP A 39 -1.98 6.40 -5.75
CA ASP A 39 -2.92 7.41 -6.25
C ASP A 39 -4.13 7.66 -5.32
N ARG A 40 -4.48 6.73 -4.42
CA ARG A 40 -5.62 6.91 -3.49
C ARG A 40 -5.25 7.61 -2.19
N VAL A 41 -3.98 7.57 -1.82
CA VAL A 41 -3.48 8.14 -0.55
C VAL A 41 -2.73 9.44 -0.79
N ASP A 42 -2.23 9.65 -2.00
CA ASP A 42 -1.53 10.86 -2.41
C ASP A 42 -2.53 12.03 -2.57
N PRO A 43 -2.40 13.12 -1.78
CA PRO A 43 -3.26 14.30 -1.87
C PRO A 43 -3.03 15.11 -3.16
N GLU A 44 -1.89 14.93 -3.83
CA GLU A 44 -1.57 15.58 -5.11
C GLU A 44 -2.00 14.76 -6.32
N SER A 45 -2.56 13.58 -6.07
CA SER A 45 -3.11 12.72 -7.10
C SER A 45 -4.27 13.39 -7.82
N ARG A 46 -4.53 12.94 -9.04
CA ARG A 46 -5.61 13.48 -9.88
C ARG A 46 -6.97 13.36 -9.18
N PRO A 47 -7.87 14.35 -9.36
CA PRO A 47 -9.26 14.22 -8.94
C PRO A 47 -9.90 12.95 -9.53
N PHE A 48 -10.72 12.28 -8.73
CA PHE A 48 -11.50 11.13 -9.16
C PHE A 48 -12.99 11.42 -9.00
N ASP A 49 -13.80 10.79 -9.85
CA ASP A 49 -15.24 10.94 -9.80
C ASP A 49 -15.80 10.40 -8.47
N ARG A 50 -16.51 11.28 -7.76
CA ARG A 50 -17.13 10.91 -6.49
C ARG A 50 -18.37 10.06 -6.75
N ARG A 51 -18.44 8.88 -6.10
CA ARG A 51 -19.58 7.96 -6.24
C ARG A 51 -20.84 8.42 -5.52
N VAL A 52 -20.67 9.19 -4.44
CA VAL A 52 -21.77 9.70 -3.62
C VAL A 52 -21.86 11.20 -3.82
N ILE A 53 -22.92 11.65 -4.49
CA ILE A 53 -23.23 13.06 -4.65
C ILE A 53 -24.06 13.49 -3.42
N LEU A 54 -23.72 14.65 -2.86
CA LEU A 54 -24.44 15.21 -1.72
C LEU A 54 -25.81 15.71 -2.20
N PRO A 55 -26.94 15.20 -1.67
CA PRO A 55 -28.27 15.58 -2.14
C PRO A 55 -28.62 17.04 -1.83
N GLU A 56 -27.86 17.70 -0.96
CA GLU A 56 -28.04 19.10 -0.60
C GLU A 56 -27.57 20.06 -1.71
N TYR A 57 -26.81 19.59 -2.68
CA TYR A 57 -26.26 20.40 -3.77
C TYR A 57 -26.64 19.80 -5.14
N ASP A 58 -27.22 20.62 -6.02
CA ASP A 58 -27.48 20.23 -7.41
C ASP A 58 -26.20 20.30 -8.27
N PHE A 59 -25.36 21.31 -8.04
CA PHE A 59 -24.05 21.47 -8.68
C PHE A 59 -23.12 22.31 -7.79
N ILE A 60 -21.81 22.26 -8.07
CA ILE A 60 -20.78 23.00 -7.34
C ILE A 60 -20.01 23.88 -8.33
N VAL A 61 -19.86 25.16 -8.01
CA VAL A 61 -19.02 26.11 -8.76
C VAL A 61 -17.67 26.24 -8.07
N ILE A 62 -16.58 25.94 -8.79
CA ILE A 62 -15.21 26.09 -8.28
C ILE A 62 -14.60 27.36 -8.87
N GLY A 63 -14.33 28.34 -8.01
CA GLY A 63 -13.72 29.62 -8.37
C GLY A 63 -14.69 30.80 -8.24
N ALA A 64 -14.30 31.80 -7.45
CA ALA A 64 -15.12 32.99 -7.15
C ALA A 64 -14.85 34.19 -8.09
N GLY A 65 -14.46 33.90 -9.34
CA GLY A 65 -14.26 34.94 -10.36
C GLY A 65 -15.59 35.40 -10.97
N SER A 66 -15.53 36.37 -11.89
CA SER A 66 -16.72 36.88 -12.59
C SER A 66 -17.50 35.80 -13.33
N ALA A 67 -16.81 34.80 -13.91
CA ALA A 67 -17.45 33.66 -14.58
C ALA A 67 -18.18 32.73 -13.61
N GLY A 68 -17.69 32.56 -12.38
CA GLY A 68 -18.35 31.75 -11.37
C GLY A 68 -19.51 32.49 -10.69
N ALA A 69 -19.46 33.82 -10.66
CA ALA A 69 -20.46 34.66 -10.00
C ALA A 69 -21.79 34.81 -10.78
N VAL A 70 -21.84 34.40 -12.04
CA VAL A 70 -23.03 34.49 -12.90
C VAL A 70 -23.80 33.17 -13.01
N VAL A 71 -23.35 32.13 -12.32
CA VAL A 71 -23.99 30.82 -12.20
C VAL A 71 -24.78 30.78 -10.90
#